data_AF-I9Q4A6-F1
#
_entry.id   AF-I9Q4A6-F1
#
_cell.length_a   1.000
_cell.length_b   1.000
_cell.length_c   1.000
_cell.angle_alpha   90.00
_cell.angle_beta   90.00
_cell.angle_gamma   90.00
#
_symmetry.space_group_name_H-M   'P 1'
#
loop_
_entity.id
_entity.type
_entity.pdbx_description
1 polymer ?
#
loop_
_entity_poly.entity_id
_entity_poly.type
_entity_poly.pdbx_seq_one_letter_code
_entity_poly.pdbx_strand_id
1 'polypeptide(L)'
;MKYQAENTVSSFFYYMWNAWSEEECKAVYGGMYPHFWEKWCVETDKGTFGAAERFYLELSEDNRRILVERAVSIYDGRGLRNRNRNIKNQTACRETLSV
;
A
#
# COMPACT_ATOMS: atom_id res chain seq x y z
N MET A 1 -12.21 -11.70 2.21
CA MET A 1 -11.48 -11.47 3.47
C MET A 1 -11.92 -10.12 4.04
N LYS A 2 -12.21 -9.97 5.35
CA LYS A 2 -12.72 -8.69 5.91
C LYS A 2 -11.57 -7.87 6.50
N TYR A 3 -11.03 -6.93 5.71
CA TYR A 3 -9.98 -6.02 6.19
C TYR A 3 -10.60 -4.81 6.90
N GLN A 4 -9.93 -4.30 7.95
CA GLN A 4 -10.35 -3.01 8.53
C GLN A 4 -9.98 -1.85 7.61
N ALA A 5 -10.87 -0.88 7.47
CA ALA A 5 -10.72 0.26 6.55
C ALA A 5 -9.40 1.03 6.73
N GLU A 6 -8.96 1.23 7.99
CA GLU A 6 -7.67 1.89 8.29
C GLU A 6 -6.46 1.12 7.73
N ASN A 7 -6.50 -0.22 7.80
CA ASN A 7 -5.45 -1.05 7.22
C ASN A 7 -5.46 -0.92 5.70
N THR A 8 -6.63 -0.86 5.08
CA THR A 8 -6.81 -0.76 3.63
C THR A 8 -6.24 0.53 3.06
N VAL A 9 -6.58 1.69 3.63
CA VAL A 9 -6.09 3.00 3.14
C VAL A 9 -4.57 3.12 3.31
N SER A 10 -4.06 2.75 4.49
CA SER A 10 -2.62 2.80 4.77
C SER A 10 -1.83 1.85 3.88
N SER A 11 -2.36 0.64 3.64
CA SER A 11 -1.73 -0.33 2.73
C SER A 11 -1.67 0.18 1.31
N PHE A 12 -2.76 0.78 0.81
CA PHE A 12 -2.81 1.32 -0.55
C PHE A 12 -1.72 2.38 -0.77
N PHE A 13 -1.65 3.41 0.07
CA PHE A 13 -0.65 4.46 -0.10
C PHE A 13 0.78 3.95 0.11
N TYR A 14 0.99 3.07 1.10
CA TYR A 14 2.30 2.44 1.28
C TYR A 14 2.73 1.68 0.02
N TYR A 15 1.82 0.87 -0.53
CA TYR A 15 2.07 0.07 -1.72
C TYR A 15 2.35 0.94 -2.95
N MET A 16 1.50 1.94 -3.21
CA MET A 16 1.68 2.85 -4.35
C MET A 16 2.99 3.63 -4.29
N TRP A 17 3.45 4.00 -3.09
CA TRP A 17 4.65 4.82 -2.95
C TRP A 17 5.96 4.01 -2.87
N ASN A 18 5.91 2.78 -2.36
CA ASN A 18 7.13 2.02 -2.03
C ASN A 18 7.32 0.73 -2.84
N ALA A 19 6.25 0.19 -3.43
CA ALA A 19 6.28 -1.12 -4.09
C ALA A 19 5.71 -1.11 -5.51
N TRP A 20 4.93 -0.10 -5.90
CA TRP A 20 4.33 -0.03 -7.22
C TRP A 20 5.38 0.12 -8.32
N SER A 21 5.37 -0.81 -9.26
CA SER A 21 6.25 -0.89 -10.43
C SER A 21 5.50 -1.54 -11.60
N GLU A 22 6.12 -1.59 -12.78
CA GLU A 22 5.54 -2.27 -13.94
C GLU A 22 5.34 -3.76 -13.68
N GLU A 23 6.27 -4.40 -12.96
CA GLU A 23 6.20 -5.80 -12.56
C GLU A 23 5.04 -6.06 -11.59
N GLU A 24 4.84 -5.17 -10.62
CA GLU A 24 3.70 -5.26 -9.71
C GLU A 24 2.37 -4.97 -10.42
N CYS A 25 2.36 -4.04 -11.38
CA CYS A 25 1.21 -3.81 -12.27
C CYS A 25 0.85 -5.10 -13.03
N LYS A 26 1.86 -5.82 -13.54
CA LYS A 26 1.70 -7.13 -14.16
C LYS A 26 1.20 -8.20 -13.21
N ALA A 27 1.68 -8.20 -11.97
CA ALA A 27 1.19 -9.13 -10.94
C ALA A 27 -0.29 -8.89 -10.59
N VAL A 28 -0.74 -7.62 -10.56
CA VAL A 28 -2.14 -7.26 -10.25
C VAL A 28 -3.08 -7.53 -11.42
N TYR A 29 -2.73 -7.06 -12.61
CA TYR A 29 -3.65 -7.03 -13.76
C TYR A 29 -3.38 -8.11 -14.82
N GLY A 30 -2.36 -8.94 -14.64
CA GLY A 30 -2.05 -10.04 -15.55
C GLY A 30 -1.81 -9.54 -16.98
N GLY A 31 -2.48 -10.15 -17.97
CA GLY A 31 -2.31 -9.80 -19.38
C GLY A 31 -2.76 -8.38 -19.75
N MET A 32 -3.59 -7.73 -18.92
CA MET A 32 -4.07 -6.36 -19.16
C MET A 32 -3.13 -5.28 -18.62
N TYR A 33 -2.03 -5.66 -17.99
CA TYR A 33 -1.11 -4.72 -17.36
C TYR A 33 -0.59 -3.59 -18.27
N PRO A 34 -0.36 -3.77 -19.60
CA PRO A 34 0.14 -2.67 -20.41
C PRO A 34 -0.84 -1.49 -20.43
N HIS A 35 -2.14 -1.77 -20.45
CA HIS A 35 -3.18 -0.73 -20.43
C HIS A 35 -3.18 0.06 -19.11
N PHE A 36 -3.04 -0.63 -17.98
CA PHE A 36 -3.03 0.02 -16.67
C PHE A 36 -1.71 0.74 -16.38
N TRP A 37 -0.59 0.19 -16.86
CA TRP A 37 0.71 0.81 -16.75
C TRP A 37 0.80 2.11 -17.57
N GLU A 38 0.29 2.11 -18.79
CA GLU A 38 0.18 3.32 -19.61
C GLU A 38 -0.66 4.39 -18.89
N LYS A 39 -1.81 4.01 -18.31
CA LYS A 39 -2.63 4.90 -17.49
C LYS A 39 -1.85 5.49 -16.32
N TRP A 40 -1.08 4.67 -15.60
CA TRP A 40 -0.22 5.12 -14.51
C TRP A 40 0.81 6.14 -14.99
N CYS A 41 1.51 5.87 -16.10
CA CYS A 41 2.49 6.80 -16.69
C CYS A 41 1.86 8.15 -17.00
N VAL A 42 0.68 8.17 -17.64
CA VAL A 42 -0.06 9.40 -17.94
C VAL A 42 -0.39 10.19 -16.67
N GLU A 43 -0.78 9.52 -15.58
CA GLU A 43 -1.08 10.19 -14.32
C GLU A 43 0.17 10.71 -13.60
N THR A 44 1.32 10.04 -13.73
CA THR A 44 2.59 10.52 -13.20
C THR A 44 3.18 11.67 -13.99
N ASP A 45 2.93 11.74 -15.30
CA ASP A 45 3.38 12.84 -16.17
C ASP A 45 2.72 14.17 -15.80
N LYS A 46 1.52 14.13 -15.23
CA LYS A 46 0.83 15.31 -14.65
C LYS A 46 1.46 15.78 -13.33
N GLY A 47 2.41 15.01 -12.78
CA GLY A 47 3.13 15.28 -11.55
C GLY A 47 2.99 14.13 -10.54
N THR A 48 4.07 13.87 -9.80
CA THR A 48 4.14 12.77 -8.82
C THR A 48 3.08 12.87 -7.72
N PHE A 49 2.81 14.09 -7.24
CA PHE A 49 1.81 14.31 -6.19
C PHE A 49 0.39 14.11 -6.75
N GLY A 50 -0.39 13.29 -6.06
CA GLY A 50 -1.76 12.95 -6.49
C GLY A 50 -1.84 11.88 -7.58
N ALA A 51 -0.71 11.35 -8.07
CA ALA A 51 -0.73 10.38 -9.17
C ALA A 51 -1.45 9.08 -8.77
N ALA A 52 -1.23 8.61 -7.53
CA ALA A 52 -1.90 7.42 -6.99
C ALA A 52 -3.41 7.61 -6.92
N GLU A 53 -3.88 8.78 -6.48
CA GLU A 53 -5.29 9.12 -6.34
C GLU A 53 -5.95 9.25 -7.71
N ARG A 54 -5.32 9.94 -8.67
CA ARG A 54 -5.85 10.07 -10.03
C ARG A 54 -5.91 8.72 -10.74
N PHE A 55 -4.85 7.92 -10.64
CA PHE A 55 -4.84 6.57 -11.18
C PHE A 55 -5.96 5.72 -10.58
N TYR A 56 -6.14 5.76 -9.25
CA TYR A 56 -7.20 5.03 -8.58
C TYR A 56 -8.61 5.45 -9.04
N LEU A 57 -8.83 6.75 -9.26
CA LEU A 57 -10.11 7.27 -9.77
C LEU A 57 -10.41 6.77 -11.20
N GLU A 58 -9.39 6.56 -12.01
CA GLU A 58 -9.50 6.06 -13.38
C GLU A 58 -9.83 4.55 -13.49
N LEU A 59 -9.78 3.82 -12.38
CA LEU A 59 -10.08 2.38 -12.33
C LEU A 59 -11.56 2.11 -12.10
N SER A 60 -12.06 0.99 -12.63
CA SER A 60 -13.37 0.44 -12.24
C SER A 60 -13.34 -0.09 -10.80
N GLU A 61 -14.50 -0.28 -10.18
CA GLU A 61 -14.59 -0.78 -8.81
C GLU A 61 -13.89 -2.14 -8.62
N ASP A 62 -14.03 -3.05 -9.58
CA ASP A 62 -13.34 -4.35 -9.56
C ASP A 62 -11.82 -4.22 -9.63
N ASN A 63 -11.32 -3.33 -10.47
CA ASN A 63 -9.89 -3.08 -10.63
C ASN A 63 -9.30 -2.39 -9.40
N ARG A 64 -10.04 -1.46 -8.80
CA ARG A 64 -9.69 -0.86 -7.50
C ARG A 64 -9.58 -1.92 -6.42
N ARG A 65 -10.54 -2.85 -6.36
CA ARG A 65 -10.57 -3.93 -5.37
C ARG A 65 -9.33 -4.80 -5.47
N ILE A 66 -8.97 -5.30 -6.65
CA ILE A 66 -7.81 -6.20 -6.80
C ILE A 66 -6.48 -5.51 -6.48
N LEU A 67 -6.35 -4.23 -6.84
CA LEU A 67 -5.18 -3.42 -6.49
C LEU A 67 -5.03 -3.28 -4.97
N VAL A 68 -6.14 -2.99 -4.30
CA VAL A 68 -6.19 -2.83 -2.85
C VAL A 68 -5.95 -4.16 -2.13
N GLU A 69 -6.50 -5.27 -2.63
CA GLU A 69 -6.25 -6.60 -2.08
C GLU A 69 -4.76 -6.97 -2.18
N ARG A 70 -4.11 -6.65 -3.31
CA ARG A 70 -2.66 -6.81 -3.46
C ARG A 70 -1.90 -5.95 -2.46
N ALA A 71 -2.25 -4.67 -2.33
CA ALA A 71 -1.61 -3.75 -1.40
C ALA A 71 -1.68 -4.26 0.05
N VAL A 72 -2.86 -4.75 0.47
CA VAL A 72 -3.06 -5.32 1.81
C VAL A 72 -2.30 -6.64 2.00
N SER A 73 -2.14 -7.44 0.94
CA SER A 73 -1.35 -8.68 1.03
C SER A 73 0.15 -8.42 1.23
N ILE A 74 0.67 -7.31 0.71
CA ILE A 74 2.08 -6.94 0.80
C ILE A 74 2.36 -6.17 2.10
N TYR A 75 1.42 -5.34 2.55
CA TYR A 75 1.58 -4.52 3.74
C TYR A 75 0.74 -5.02 4.92
N ASP A 76 1.37 -5.76 5.84
CA ASP A 76 0.80 -5.99 7.17
C ASP A 76 1.14 -4.84 8.12
N GLY A 77 0.41 -3.72 7.98
CA GLY A 77 0.54 -2.57 8.86
C GLY A 77 0.26 -2.88 10.34
N ARG A 78 -0.48 -3.96 10.64
CA ARG A 78 -0.71 -4.41 12.02
C ARG A 78 0.53 -5.09 12.59
N GLY A 79 1.20 -5.95 11.82
CA GLY A 79 2.47 -6.58 12.19
C GLY A 79 3.53 -5.54 12.55
N LEU A 80 3.70 -4.52 11.71
CA LEU A 80 4.69 -3.46 11.95
C LEU A 80 4.37 -2.62 13.20
N ARG A 81 3.11 -2.21 13.39
CA ARG A 81 2.68 -1.45 14.57
C ARG A 81 2.82 -2.24 15.87
N ASN A 82 2.48 -3.53 15.86
CA ASN A 82 2.60 -4.39 17.03
C ASN A 82 4.07 -4.60 17.41
N ARG A 83 4.95 -4.79 16.42
CA ARG A 83 6.40 -4.87 16.65
C ARG A 83 6.94 -3.57 17.27
N ASN A 84 6.56 -2.42 16.73
CA ASN A 84 7.00 -1.13 17.24
C ASN A 84 6.48 -0.84 18.66
N ARG A 85 5.24 -1.24 18.98
CA ARG A 85 4.71 -1.18 20.35
C ARG A 85 5.53 -2.06 21.29
N ASN A 86 5.87 -3.28 20.87
CA ASN A 86 6.63 -4.21 21.70
C ASN A 86 8.05 -3.69 21.98
N ILE A 87 8.71 -3.10 20.98
CA ILE A 87 10.01 -2.43 21.15
C ILE A 87 9.90 -1.27 22.15
N LYS A 88 8.90 -0.39 22.00
CA LYS A 88 8.68 0.72 22.95
C LYS A 88 8.46 0.23 24.38
N ASN A 89 7.67 -0.83 24.55
CA ASN A 89 7.42 -1.43 25.86
C ASN A 89 8.71 -2.04 26.45
N GLN A 90 9.55 -2.69 25.64
CA GLN A 90 10.85 -3.22 26.08
C GLN A 90 11.82 -2.11 26.50
N THR A 91 11.88 -1.00 25.76
CA THR A 91 12.72 0.16 26.12
C THR A 91 12.23 0.81 27.41
N ALA A 92 10.92 1.04 27.55
CA ALA A 92 10.32 1.58 28.76
C ALA A 92 10.58 0.68 30.00
N CYS A 93 10.46 -0.64 29.86
CA CYS A 93 10.77 -1.57 30.95
C CYS A 93 12.26 -1.53 31.37
N ARG A 94 13.18 -1.36 30.42
CA ARG A 94 14.63 -1.25 30.72
C ARG A 94 14.97 0.03 31.47
N GLU A 95 14.35 1.16 31.11
CA GLU A 95 14.51 2.44 31.79
C GLU A 95 13.96 2.40 33.23
N THR A 96 12.89 1.65 33.48
CA THR A 96 12.35 1.48 34.84
C THR A 96 13.13 0.52 35.74
N LEU A 97 14.00 -0.33 35.17
CA LEU A 97 14.80 -1.32 35.89
C LEU A 97 16.23 -0.85 36.20
N SER A 98 16.65 0.32 35.72
CA SER A 98 17.99 0.88 35.94
C SER A 98 18.08 1.85 37.14
N VAL A 99 17.25 1.64 38.17
CA VAL A 99 17.27 2.42 39.44
C VAL A 99 17.89 1.59 40.54
#